data_AF-A0AAX2EII7-F1
#
_entry.id   AF-A0AAX2EII7-F1
#
_cell.length_a   1.000
_cell.length_b   1.000
_cell.length_c   1.000
_cell.angle_alpha   90.00
_cell.angle_beta   90.00
_cell.angle_gamma   90.00
#
_symmetry.space_group_name_H-M   'P 1'
#
loop_
_entity.id
_entity.type
_entity.pdbx_description
1 polymer ?
#
loop_
_entity_poly.entity_id
_entity_poly.type
_entity_poly.pdbx_seq_one_letter_code
_entity_poly.pdbx_strand_id
1 'polypeptide(L)'
;MESFLVILTLLALAGMVIFFVLALVKGKGNRRRNFAKSGGCLIALIVISIIGGSMIEETPAAEKATAESSADAAQEKAQEVEEQEAKKADEQAQEEQEAEEQAEKEQEAKEAEEKAKQEEEAKAAEEQAQKEQEAKEAEEQAKKEQEEREAEEASVTVSQEQAIKTADNYISYTAFSKSGLIEQLEFEGFSTEEATYGVENITVDWQEQAVKSADNYISYTAFSESGLIEQLEFEGFSTEEATYGVENITVDWQEQAAKAAQNYLDYTSFSRQGLIDQLIFEGYSTEHATYGADQVGL
;
A
#
# COMPACT_ATOMS: atom_id res chain seq x y z
N MET A 1 37.53 16.51 -1.18
CA MET A 1 37.16 16.29 0.24
C MET A 1 35.67 16.54 0.47
N GLU A 2 35.06 17.52 -0.19
CA GLU A 2 33.64 17.86 -0.03
C GLU A 2 32.68 16.74 -0.46
N SER A 3 32.92 16.08 -1.60
CA SER A 3 32.06 15.00 -2.08
C SER A 3 32.05 13.77 -1.16
N PHE A 4 33.14 13.52 -0.44
CA PHE A 4 33.25 12.39 0.48
C PHE A 4 32.48 12.63 1.79
N LEU A 5 32.40 13.90 2.23
CA LEU A 5 31.60 14.33 3.38
C LEU A 5 30.09 14.29 3.07
N VAL A 6 29.68 14.63 1.86
CA VAL A 6 28.27 14.53 1.43
C VAL A 6 27.81 13.07 1.38
N ILE A 7 28.65 12.14 0.90
CA ILE A 7 28.33 10.71 0.88
C ILE A 7 28.23 10.15 2.31
N LEU A 8 29.13 10.54 3.22
CA LEU A 8 29.09 10.12 4.62
C LEU A 8 27.84 10.63 5.36
N THR A 9 27.37 11.86 5.05
CA THR A 9 26.16 12.42 5.66
C THR A 9 24.88 11.79 5.12
N LEU A 10 24.82 11.45 3.82
CA LEU A 10 23.71 10.71 3.23
C LEU A 10 23.61 9.28 3.77
N LEU A 11 24.74 8.59 3.95
CA LEU A 11 24.77 7.26 4.56
C LEU A 11 24.33 7.28 6.04
N ALA A 12 24.70 8.32 6.78
CA ALA A 12 24.25 8.51 8.16
C ALA A 12 22.74 8.78 8.26
N LEU A 13 22.17 9.57 7.35
CA LEU A 13 20.73 9.82 7.26
C LEU A 13 19.96 8.55 6.87
N ALA A 14 20.43 7.79 5.89
CA ALA A 14 19.82 6.52 5.49
C ALA A 14 19.81 5.50 6.65
N GLY A 15 20.91 5.42 7.42
CA GLY A 15 20.98 4.57 8.60
C GLY A 15 19.99 4.97 9.70
N MET A 16 19.75 6.28 9.89
CA MET A 16 18.80 6.78 10.88
C MET A 16 17.34 6.48 10.51
N VAL A 17 17.00 6.56 9.20
CA VAL A 17 15.67 6.21 8.68
C VAL A 17 15.40 4.71 8.83
N ILE A 18 16.37 3.86 8.48
CA ILE A 18 16.25 2.40 8.64
C ILE A 18 16.08 2.04 10.13
N PHE A 19 16.83 2.68 11.02
CA PHE A 19 16.68 2.48 12.46
C PHE A 19 15.29 2.88 12.98
N PHE A 20 14.73 4.00 12.49
CA PHE A 20 13.40 4.46 12.85
C PHE A 20 12.29 3.51 12.34
N VAL A 21 12.43 3.00 11.12
CA VAL A 21 11.50 2.01 10.55
C VAL A 21 11.55 0.70 11.35
N LEU A 22 12.74 0.21 11.70
CA LEU A 22 12.90 -0.98 12.54
C LEU A 22 12.35 -0.81 13.96
N ALA A 23 12.43 0.41 14.52
CA ALA A 23 11.85 0.73 15.83
C ALA A 23 10.32 0.77 15.82
N LEU A 24 9.70 1.03 14.66
CA LEU A 24 8.24 1.02 14.48
C LEU A 24 7.67 -0.38 14.16
N VAL A 25 8.45 -1.24 13.48
CA VAL A 25 8.02 -2.59 13.06
C VAL A 25 8.03 -3.62 14.21
N LYS A 26 8.82 -3.43 15.26
CA LYS A 26 8.80 -4.35 16.43
C LYS A 26 7.71 -3.98 17.44
N GLY A 27 6.65 -4.77 17.42
CA GLY A 27 5.43 -4.67 18.20
C GLY A 27 5.57 -4.45 19.72
N LYS A 28 4.72 -3.53 20.20
CA LYS A 28 3.90 -3.56 21.42
C LYS A 28 4.31 -4.57 22.52
N GLY A 29 5.29 -4.21 23.34
CA GLY A 29 5.60 -4.98 24.56
C GLY A 29 6.52 -4.34 25.61
N ASN A 30 7.36 -3.35 25.28
CA ASN A 30 8.32 -2.82 26.28
C ASN A 30 8.72 -1.35 26.08
N ARG A 31 7.76 -0.52 25.66
CA ARG A 31 8.00 0.87 25.23
C ARG A 31 8.43 1.85 26.35
N ARG A 32 8.33 1.47 27.64
CA ARG A 32 8.68 2.35 28.78
C ARG A 32 10.08 2.17 29.37
N ARG A 33 10.84 1.12 29.02
CA ARG A 33 12.15 0.86 29.65
C ARG A 33 13.37 1.28 28.81
N ASN A 34 13.20 1.41 27.50
CA ASN A 34 14.33 1.66 26.59
C ASN A 34 14.47 3.13 26.14
N PHE A 35 13.54 4.01 26.52
CA PHE A 35 13.63 5.45 26.21
C PHE A 35 14.64 6.18 27.11
N ALA A 36 14.98 5.62 28.28
CA ALA A 36 15.89 6.23 29.25
C ALA A 36 17.38 5.92 29.03
N LYS A 37 17.78 5.34 27.89
CA LYS A 37 19.19 4.96 27.62
C LYS A 37 19.82 5.57 26.36
N SER A 38 19.11 6.42 25.60
CA SER A 38 19.68 7.05 24.40
C SER A 38 19.82 8.58 24.50
N GLY A 39 19.64 9.15 25.68
CA GLY A 39 19.94 10.56 25.94
C GLY A 39 21.39 10.74 26.34
N GLY A 40 22.27 11.09 25.39
CA GLY A 40 23.63 11.53 25.73
C GLY A 40 24.67 11.34 24.64
N CYS A 41 24.72 12.27 23.68
CA CYS A 41 25.88 12.67 22.86
C CYS A 41 25.34 13.59 21.75
N LEU A 42 25.88 14.77 21.45
CA LEU A 42 27.02 15.49 21.97
C LEU A 42 26.87 16.91 21.40
N ILE A 43 26.67 17.88 22.28
CA ILE A 43 26.99 19.28 21.98
C ILE A 43 28.52 19.34 22.00
N ALA A 44 29.12 19.75 20.89
CA ALA A 44 30.36 20.54 20.76
C ALA A 44 31.08 20.20 19.45
N LEU A 45 31.28 21.19 18.57
CA LEU A 45 32.59 21.85 18.34
C LEU A 45 32.61 22.62 17.00
N ILE A 46 32.87 23.95 17.11
CA ILE A 46 33.89 24.71 16.35
C ILE A 46 33.60 24.88 14.83
N VAL A 47 33.09 26.01 14.30
CA VAL A 47 33.64 27.39 14.13
C VAL A 47 35.09 27.44 13.62
N ILE A 48 35.28 27.90 12.37
CA ILE A 48 36.49 28.28 11.59
C ILE A 48 36.27 27.72 10.15
N SER A 49 36.30 28.44 9.03
CA SER A 49 36.87 29.75 8.71
C SER A 49 36.61 30.16 7.25
N ILE A 50 36.63 31.49 7.02
CA ILE A 50 37.25 32.25 5.92
C ILE A 50 36.48 32.43 4.58
N ILE A 51 36.77 33.60 4.01
CA ILE A 51 36.44 34.23 2.70
C ILE A 51 35.15 35.04 2.73
N GLY A 52 35.12 36.35 2.48
CA GLY A 52 36.15 37.31 2.09
C GLY A 52 35.48 38.53 1.44
N GLY A 53 36.02 39.72 1.69
CA GLY A 53 35.75 40.92 0.91
C GLY A 53 34.93 41.99 1.63
N SER A 54 35.51 43.20 1.76
CA SER A 54 34.94 44.44 1.23
C SER A 54 35.62 45.69 1.83
N MET A 55 36.08 46.59 0.94
CA MET A 55 36.17 48.07 1.07
C MET A 55 37.24 48.64 2.04
N ILE A 56 37.83 49.84 1.90
CA ILE A 56 37.92 50.96 0.94
C ILE A 56 39.13 51.83 1.41
N GLU A 57 39.72 52.60 0.48
CA GLU A 57 40.56 53.83 0.55
C GLU A 57 41.24 54.31 1.86
N GLU A 58 42.49 54.79 1.78
CA GLU A 58 42.82 56.20 1.44
C GLU A 58 44.34 56.49 1.54
N THR A 59 44.75 57.53 0.80
CA THR A 59 45.79 58.55 1.14
C THR A 59 47.29 58.31 0.86
N PRO A 60 48.04 59.41 0.60
CA PRO A 60 48.91 59.51 -0.59
C PRO A 60 50.33 60.04 -0.26
N ALA A 61 50.98 60.60 -1.29
CA ALA A 61 52.13 61.49 -1.26
C ALA A 61 53.49 60.83 -0.99
N ALA A 62 54.62 61.29 -1.51
CA ALA A 62 54.99 62.14 -2.64
C ALA A 62 56.52 61.99 -2.77
N GLU A 63 57.04 62.44 -3.91
CA GLU A 63 58.33 63.14 -4.03
C GLU A 63 59.63 62.31 -4.14
N LYS A 64 60.35 62.56 -5.25
CA LYS A 64 61.81 62.68 -5.22
C LYS A 64 62.35 63.65 -6.28
N ALA A 65 62.86 64.77 -5.76
CA ALA A 65 64.19 65.35 -6.02
C ALA A 65 64.61 65.79 -7.45
N THR A 66 64.61 67.13 -7.63
CA THR A 66 65.75 68.03 -7.98
C THR A 66 66.88 67.46 -8.85
N ALA A 67 67.13 67.94 -10.07
CA ALA A 67 67.68 69.25 -10.51
C ALA A 67 69.23 69.32 -10.58
N GLU A 68 69.76 69.44 -11.81
CA GLU A 68 70.98 70.17 -12.19
C GLU A 68 70.65 70.87 -13.54
N SER A 69 70.67 72.20 -13.62
CA SER A 69 71.80 73.07 -14.06
C SER A 69 72.27 72.74 -15.48
N SER A 70 72.46 73.63 -16.46
CA SER A 70 72.31 75.08 -16.65
C SER A 70 72.73 75.35 -18.11
N ALA A 71 72.11 76.34 -18.76
CA ALA A 71 72.65 77.22 -19.80
C ALA A 71 73.29 76.63 -21.08
N ASP A 72 72.69 76.95 -22.23
CA ASP A 72 73.20 77.75 -23.38
C ASP A 72 72.50 77.22 -24.65
N ALA A 73 71.38 77.83 -25.02
CA ALA A 73 71.29 78.87 -26.04
C ALA A 73 71.31 78.32 -27.48
N ALA A 74 70.22 78.64 -28.16
CA ALA A 74 70.11 78.82 -29.59
C ALA A 74 70.42 77.60 -30.46
N GLN A 75 69.34 76.98 -30.98
CA GLN A 75 69.03 77.00 -32.42
C GLN A 75 68.00 75.91 -32.77
N GLU A 76 66.69 76.11 -32.53
CA GLU A 76 65.64 75.37 -33.26
C GLU A 76 64.21 75.95 -33.12
N LYS A 77 64.05 77.27 -33.26
CA LYS A 77 62.73 77.88 -33.48
C LYS A 77 62.30 77.71 -34.95
N ALA A 78 61.91 76.50 -35.33
CA ALA A 78 61.16 76.22 -36.57
C ALA A 78 60.45 74.86 -36.60
N GLN A 79 60.50 74.03 -35.54
CA GLN A 79 59.88 72.69 -35.54
C GLN A 79 58.88 72.44 -34.39
N GLU A 80 58.68 73.40 -33.48
CA GLU A 80 57.87 73.22 -32.25
C GLU A 80 56.39 73.64 -32.40
N VAL A 81 56.02 74.37 -33.47
CA VAL A 81 54.62 74.78 -33.74
C VAL A 81 53.84 73.70 -34.50
N GLU A 82 54.51 72.95 -35.39
CA GLU A 82 53.91 71.85 -36.16
C GLU A 82 53.73 70.59 -35.29
N GLU A 83 54.62 70.34 -34.32
CA GLU A 83 54.50 69.22 -33.36
C GLU A 83 53.42 69.47 -32.28
N GLN A 84 53.13 70.73 -31.93
CA GLN A 84 52.05 71.08 -30.99
C GLN A 84 50.66 71.07 -31.63
N GLU A 85 50.51 71.43 -32.92
CA GLU A 85 49.23 71.26 -33.63
C GLU A 85 48.96 69.79 -34.02
N ALA A 86 50.01 69.01 -34.34
CA ALA A 86 49.89 67.57 -34.55
C ALA A 86 49.54 66.79 -33.26
N LYS A 87 50.13 67.13 -32.11
CA LYS A 87 49.78 66.52 -30.81
C LYS A 87 48.34 66.81 -30.37
N LYS A 88 47.83 68.01 -30.65
CA LYS A 88 46.44 68.38 -30.30
C LYS A 88 45.40 67.73 -31.23
N ALA A 89 45.77 67.49 -32.49
CA ALA A 89 44.95 66.75 -33.44
C ALA A 89 44.94 65.24 -33.14
N ASP A 90 46.08 64.67 -32.74
CA ASP A 90 46.17 63.27 -32.29
C ASP A 90 45.43 63.05 -30.95
N GLU A 91 45.53 63.98 -29.98
CA GLU A 91 44.75 63.90 -28.73
C GLU A 91 43.24 64.00 -28.96
N GLN A 92 42.78 64.87 -29.87
CA GLN A 92 41.35 64.93 -30.23
C GLN A 92 40.86 63.68 -30.96
N ALA A 93 41.67 63.12 -31.86
CA ALA A 93 41.33 61.87 -32.54
C ALA A 93 41.32 60.68 -31.57
N GLN A 94 42.18 60.71 -30.55
CA GLN A 94 42.24 59.68 -29.50
C GLN A 94 41.07 59.79 -28.52
N GLU A 95 40.66 61.00 -28.11
CA GLU A 95 39.45 61.23 -27.30
C GLU A 95 38.17 60.85 -28.06
N GLU A 96 38.10 61.10 -29.36
CA GLU A 96 36.94 60.72 -30.20
C GLU A 96 36.87 59.20 -30.38
N GLN A 97 38.01 58.51 -30.56
CA GLN A 97 38.07 57.04 -30.56
C GLN A 97 37.72 56.42 -29.20
N GLU A 98 38.20 56.98 -28.09
CA GLU A 98 37.85 56.49 -26.75
C GLU A 98 36.37 56.70 -26.43
N ALA A 99 35.78 57.81 -26.90
CA ALA A 99 34.34 58.06 -26.77
C ALA A 99 33.49 57.11 -27.64
N GLU A 100 33.95 56.79 -28.85
CA GLU A 100 33.28 55.84 -29.75
C GLU A 100 33.37 54.39 -29.20
N GLU A 101 34.54 53.99 -28.69
CA GLU A 101 34.75 52.67 -28.05
C GLU A 101 33.95 52.55 -26.73
N GLN A 102 33.81 53.64 -25.97
CA GLN A 102 32.99 53.66 -24.76
C GLN A 102 31.49 53.59 -25.10
N ALA A 103 31.04 54.24 -26.17
CA ALA A 103 29.67 54.14 -26.66
C ALA A 103 29.34 52.73 -27.19
N GLU A 104 30.27 52.11 -27.91
CA GLU A 104 30.13 50.73 -28.40
C GLU A 104 30.06 49.71 -27.24
N LYS A 105 30.91 49.85 -26.22
CA LYS A 105 30.86 49.03 -24.99
C LYS A 105 29.57 49.21 -24.19
N GLU A 106 29.03 50.44 -24.11
CA GLU A 106 27.76 50.68 -23.41
C GLU A 106 26.57 50.08 -24.19
N GLN A 107 26.64 50.08 -25.52
CA GLN A 107 25.64 49.44 -26.37
C GLN A 107 25.70 47.91 -26.28
N GLU A 108 26.88 47.30 -26.33
CA GLU A 108 27.07 45.86 -26.10
C GLU A 108 26.61 45.44 -24.70
N ALA A 109 26.86 46.25 -23.68
CA ALA A 109 26.41 45.98 -22.31
C ALA A 109 24.87 45.98 -22.19
N LYS A 110 24.18 46.91 -22.87
CA LYS A 110 22.70 46.96 -22.89
C LYS A 110 22.09 45.80 -23.67
N GLU A 111 22.66 45.42 -24.82
CA GLU A 111 22.21 44.24 -25.57
C GLU A 111 22.44 42.95 -24.79
N ALA A 112 23.56 42.84 -24.05
CA ALA A 112 23.82 41.70 -23.19
C ALA A 112 22.85 41.60 -22.00
N GLU A 113 22.49 42.73 -21.38
CA GLU A 113 21.50 42.79 -20.29
C GLU A 113 20.09 42.43 -20.78
N GLU A 114 19.68 42.94 -21.95
CA GLU A 114 18.36 42.65 -22.53
C GLU A 114 18.25 41.18 -22.96
N LYS A 115 19.31 40.61 -23.53
CA LYS A 115 19.39 39.18 -23.87
C LYS A 115 19.36 38.29 -22.62
N ALA A 116 20.05 38.67 -21.55
CA ALA A 116 20.01 37.94 -20.28
C ALA A 116 18.61 37.95 -19.65
N LYS A 117 17.91 39.09 -19.71
CA LYS A 117 16.54 39.22 -19.21
C LYS A 117 15.53 38.40 -20.01
N GLN A 118 15.65 38.37 -21.33
CA GLN A 118 14.81 37.53 -22.20
C GLN A 118 15.06 36.03 -21.98
N GLU A 119 16.31 35.61 -21.72
CA GLU A 119 16.63 34.21 -21.42
C GLU A 119 16.07 33.78 -20.05
N GLU A 120 16.06 34.68 -19.06
CA GLU A 120 15.47 34.42 -17.74
C GLU A 120 13.93 34.34 -17.80
N GLU A 121 13.26 35.24 -18.54
CA GLU A 121 11.81 35.15 -18.79
C GLU A 121 11.42 33.89 -19.56
N ALA A 122 12.21 33.48 -20.55
CA ALA A 122 11.96 32.24 -21.30
C ALA A 122 12.08 31.00 -20.42
N LYS A 123 13.09 30.93 -19.54
CA LYS A 123 13.24 29.84 -18.56
C LYS A 123 12.12 29.81 -17.54
N ALA A 124 11.69 30.97 -17.04
CA ALA A 124 10.57 31.07 -16.11
C ALA A 124 9.25 30.61 -16.74
N ALA A 125 9.01 30.97 -18.02
CA ALA A 125 7.84 30.52 -18.77
C ALA A 125 7.86 29.01 -19.05
N GLU A 126 9.03 28.45 -19.38
CA GLU A 126 9.21 27.01 -19.60
C GLU A 126 9.02 26.21 -18.30
N GLU A 127 9.56 26.70 -17.18
CA GLU A 127 9.35 26.08 -15.85
C GLU A 127 7.88 26.12 -15.42
N GLN A 128 7.18 27.22 -15.68
CA GLN A 128 5.76 27.36 -15.36
C GLN A 128 4.90 26.45 -16.24
N ALA A 129 5.22 26.34 -17.54
CA ALA A 129 4.53 25.42 -18.45
C ALA A 129 4.75 23.95 -18.05
N GLN A 130 5.98 23.60 -17.63
CA GLN A 130 6.30 22.27 -17.15
C GLN A 130 5.54 21.94 -15.85
N LYS A 131 5.50 22.86 -14.88
CA LYS A 131 4.71 22.70 -13.64
C LYS A 131 3.22 22.55 -13.90
N GLU A 132 2.66 23.28 -14.88
CA GLU A 132 1.26 23.15 -15.24
C GLU A 132 0.96 21.82 -15.92
N GLN A 133 1.89 21.32 -16.75
CA GLN A 133 1.76 20.00 -17.37
C GLN A 133 1.87 18.88 -16.32
N GLU A 134 2.85 18.94 -15.41
CA GLU A 134 3.00 17.98 -14.32
C GLU A 134 1.76 17.97 -13.40
N ALA A 135 1.16 19.13 -13.13
CA ALA A 135 -0.07 19.22 -12.35
C ALA A 135 -1.28 18.56 -13.06
N LYS A 136 -1.42 18.76 -14.38
CA LYS A 136 -2.49 18.13 -15.18
C LYS A 136 -2.32 16.62 -15.29
N GLU A 137 -1.09 16.13 -15.47
CA GLU A 137 -0.78 14.70 -15.49
C GLU A 137 -1.06 14.05 -14.13
N ALA A 138 -0.70 14.72 -13.03
CA ALA A 138 -1.02 14.25 -11.68
C ALA A 138 -2.53 14.21 -11.39
N GLU A 139 -3.30 15.21 -11.86
CA GLU A 139 -4.76 15.24 -11.73
C GLU A 139 -5.42 14.11 -12.55
N GLU A 140 -4.95 13.87 -13.78
CA GLU A 140 -5.47 12.78 -14.62
C GLU A 140 -5.17 11.40 -14.03
N GLN A 141 -3.97 11.21 -13.47
CA GLN A 141 -3.61 9.98 -12.78
C GLN A 141 -4.47 9.76 -11.53
N ALA A 142 -4.65 10.78 -10.70
CA ALA A 142 -5.51 10.70 -9.51
C ALA A 142 -6.95 10.36 -9.87
N LYS A 143 -7.47 10.91 -10.98
CA LYS A 143 -8.81 10.60 -11.48
C LYS A 143 -8.94 9.15 -11.96
N LYS A 144 -7.97 8.62 -12.70
CA LYS A 144 -7.96 7.21 -13.13
C LYS A 144 -7.92 6.25 -11.94
N GLU A 145 -7.08 6.54 -10.95
CA GLU A 145 -7.00 5.74 -9.71
C GLU A 145 -8.29 5.80 -8.88
N GLN A 146 -9.04 6.90 -8.96
CA GLN A 146 -10.37 6.99 -8.33
C GLN A 146 -11.40 6.16 -9.09
N GLU A 147 -11.46 6.29 -10.43
CA GLU A 147 -12.40 5.53 -11.26
C GLU A 147 -12.17 4.01 -11.16
N GLU A 148 -10.91 3.57 -11.07
CA GLU A 148 -10.57 2.15 -10.88
C GLU A 148 -11.02 1.62 -9.51
N ARG A 149 -10.84 2.43 -8.45
CA ARG A 149 -11.34 2.09 -7.11
C ARG A 149 -12.87 2.02 -7.05
N GLU A 150 -13.57 2.98 -7.67
CA GLU A 150 -15.03 2.98 -7.75
C GLU A 150 -15.54 1.76 -8.54
N ALA A 151 -14.84 1.37 -9.61
CA ALA A 151 -15.17 0.18 -10.38
C ALA A 151 -14.92 -1.12 -9.59
N GLU A 152 -13.83 -1.19 -8.82
CA GLU A 152 -13.53 -2.31 -7.93
C GLU A 152 -14.60 -2.46 -6.84
N GLU A 153 -14.93 -1.37 -6.14
CA GLU A 153 -16.00 -1.36 -5.13
C GLU A 153 -17.35 -1.78 -5.73
N ALA A 154 -17.71 -1.25 -6.91
CA ALA A 154 -18.92 -1.67 -7.61
C ALA A 154 -18.90 -3.17 -7.96
N SER A 155 -17.77 -3.70 -8.43
CA SER A 155 -17.64 -5.12 -8.75
C SER A 155 -17.82 -6.02 -7.51
N VAL A 156 -17.24 -5.62 -6.36
CA VAL A 156 -17.40 -6.32 -5.08
C VAL A 156 -18.87 -6.34 -4.66
N THR A 157 -19.60 -5.22 -4.79
CA THR A 157 -21.03 -5.17 -4.43
C THR A 157 -21.88 -6.08 -5.31
N VAL A 158 -21.60 -6.15 -6.62
CA VAL A 158 -22.32 -7.04 -7.54
C VAL A 158 -22.06 -8.51 -7.19
N SER A 159 -20.81 -8.87 -6.88
CA SER A 159 -20.45 -10.24 -6.51
C SER A 159 -21.10 -10.67 -5.20
N GLN A 160 -21.10 -9.78 -4.20
CA GLN A 160 -21.79 -9.98 -2.92
C GLN A 160 -23.30 -10.23 -3.09
N GLU A 161 -23.99 -9.41 -3.90
CA GLU A 161 -25.41 -9.63 -4.20
C GLU A 161 -25.66 -10.99 -4.87
N GLN A 162 -24.75 -11.43 -5.74
CA GLN A 162 -24.85 -12.71 -6.42
C GLN A 162 -24.63 -13.88 -5.46
N ALA A 163 -23.73 -13.74 -4.48
CA ALA A 163 -23.53 -14.73 -3.43
C ALA A 163 -24.80 -14.90 -2.58
N ILE A 164 -25.45 -13.79 -2.17
CA ILE A 164 -26.73 -13.83 -1.43
C ILE A 164 -27.79 -14.59 -2.23
N LYS A 165 -28.00 -14.22 -3.50
CA LYS A 165 -29.00 -14.86 -4.36
C LYS A 165 -28.72 -16.35 -4.55
N THR A 166 -27.45 -16.72 -4.70
CA THR A 166 -27.04 -18.12 -4.83
C THR A 166 -27.31 -18.91 -3.55
N ALA A 167 -26.98 -18.33 -2.38
CA ALA A 167 -27.25 -18.93 -1.09
C ALA A 167 -28.76 -19.16 -0.86
N ASP A 168 -29.61 -18.16 -1.16
CA ASP A 168 -31.08 -18.28 -1.07
C ASP A 168 -31.60 -19.40 -1.99
N ASN A 169 -31.09 -19.48 -3.23
CA ASN A 169 -31.49 -20.52 -4.17
C ASN A 169 -31.16 -21.91 -3.64
N TYR A 170 -29.96 -22.11 -3.07
CA TYR A 170 -29.56 -23.40 -2.50
C TYR A 170 -30.45 -23.82 -1.33
N ILE A 171 -30.68 -22.93 -0.35
CA ILE A 171 -31.55 -23.19 0.80
C ILE A 171 -33.00 -23.46 0.38
N SER A 172 -33.45 -22.88 -0.74
CA SER A 172 -34.79 -23.16 -1.28
C SER A 172 -34.92 -24.55 -1.90
N TYR A 173 -33.80 -25.16 -2.32
CA TYR A 173 -33.78 -26.44 -3.02
C TYR A 173 -33.44 -27.61 -2.10
N THR A 174 -32.47 -27.46 -1.19
CA THR A 174 -32.06 -28.50 -0.25
C THR A 174 -31.54 -27.90 1.06
N ALA A 175 -31.54 -28.71 2.11
CA ALA A 175 -31.01 -28.30 3.41
C ALA A 175 -29.48 -28.22 3.39
N PHE A 176 -28.95 -27.24 4.10
CA PHE A 176 -27.51 -27.07 4.35
C PHE A 176 -27.27 -26.59 5.78
N SER A 177 -26.12 -26.98 6.33
CA SER A 177 -25.52 -26.27 7.47
C SER A 177 -24.97 -24.92 7.02
N LYS A 178 -24.72 -23.99 7.95
CA LYS A 178 -24.12 -22.69 7.62
C LYS A 178 -22.77 -22.87 6.93
N SER A 179 -21.88 -23.70 7.49
CA SER A 179 -20.56 -23.95 6.90
C SER A 179 -20.65 -24.71 5.59
N GLY A 180 -21.53 -25.72 5.49
CA GLY A 180 -21.74 -26.47 4.26
C GLY A 180 -22.24 -25.59 3.10
N LEU A 181 -23.11 -24.62 3.39
CA LEU A 181 -23.55 -23.65 2.37
C LEU A 181 -22.40 -22.73 1.93
N ILE A 182 -21.54 -22.29 2.86
CA ILE A 182 -20.35 -21.49 2.54
C ILE A 182 -19.42 -22.29 1.62
N GLU A 183 -19.09 -23.53 1.98
CA GLU A 183 -18.25 -24.43 1.17
C GLU A 183 -18.86 -24.67 -0.22
N GLN A 184 -20.18 -24.81 -0.31
CA GLN A 184 -20.89 -24.96 -1.58
C GLN A 184 -20.74 -23.72 -2.47
N LEU A 185 -20.81 -22.51 -1.90
CA LEU A 185 -20.58 -21.27 -2.65
C LEU A 185 -19.10 -21.12 -3.05
N GLU A 186 -18.14 -21.50 -2.21
CA GLU A 186 -16.73 -21.52 -2.59
C GLU A 186 -16.49 -22.48 -3.77
N PHE A 187 -17.16 -23.63 -3.78
CA PHE A 187 -17.12 -24.57 -4.91
C PHE A 187 -17.70 -23.97 -6.21
N GLU A 188 -18.72 -23.12 -6.12
CA GLU A 188 -19.29 -22.35 -7.24
C GLU A 188 -18.36 -21.23 -7.74
N GLY A 189 -17.25 -20.97 -7.02
CA GLY A 189 -16.20 -20.05 -7.42
C GLY A 189 -16.26 -18.67 -6.76
N PHE A 190 -17.10 -18.48 -5.75
CA PHE A 190 -17.04 -17.30 -4.88
C PHE A 190 -15.78 -17.34 -4.02
N SER A 191 -15.21 -16.17 -3.69
CA SER A 191 -14.18 -16.11 -2.66
C SER A 191 -14.76 -16.49 -1.30
N THR A 192 -13.92 -16.90 -0.35
CA THR A 192 -14.35 -17.17 1.03
C THR A 192 -15.08 -15.99 1.65
N GLU A 193 -14.63 -14.76 1.39
CA GLU A 193 -15.27 -13.54 1.87
C GLU A 193 -16.65 -13.34 1.23
N GLU A 194 -16.79 -13.56 -0.08
CA GLU A 194 -18.05 -13.42 -0.80
C GLU A 194 -19.06 -14.49 -0.38
N ALA A 195 -18.64 -15.74 -0.27
CA ALA A 195 -19.46 -16.86 0.18
C ALA A 195 -19.96 -16.63 1.62
N THR A 196 -19.04 -16.26 2.52
CA THR A 196 -19.39 -15.91 3.91
C THR A 196 -20.37 -14.75 3.94
N TYR A 197 -20.11 -13.68 3.18
CA TYR A 197 -21.01 -12.53 3.09
C TYR A 197 -22.39 -12.95 2.58
N GLY A 198 -22.47 -13.75 1.52
CA GLY A 198 -23.72 -14.27 0.98
C GLY A 198 -24.56 -15.00 2.03
N VAL A 199 -23.95 -15.97 2.71
CA VAL A 199 -24.61 -16.79 3.72
C VAL A 199 -24.98 -16.01 4.99
N GLU A 200 -24.22 -14.98 5.36
CA GLU A 200 -24.53 -14.15 6.53
C GLU A 200 -25.64 -13.12 6.29
N ASN A 201 -25.97 -12.84 5.03
CA ASN A 201 -26.96 -11.84 4.65
C ASN A 201 -28.28 -12.43 4.12
N ILE A 202 -28.43 -13.76 4.11
CA ILE A 202 -29.73 -14.41 3.91
C ILE A 202 -30.52 -14.51 5.21
N THR A 203 -31.85 -14.60 5.10
CA THR A 203 -32.72 -14.86 6.26
C THR A 203 -33.08 -16.34 6.30
N VAL A 204 -32.45 -17.08 7.20
CA VAL A 204 -32.62 -18.53 7.32
C VAL A 204 -32.67 -18.95 8.79
N ASP A 205 -33.52 -19.92 9.08
CA ASP A 205 -33.53 -20.62 10.36
C ASP A 205 -32.64 -21.87 10.24
N TRP A 206 -31.46 -21.82 10.84
CA TRP A 206 -30.47 -22.90 10.78
C TRP A 206 -30.93 -24.17 11.52
N GLN A 207 -31.75 -24.04 12.56
CA GLN A 207 -32.35 -25.18 13.23
C GLN A 207 -33.38 -25.86 12.32
N GLU A 208 -34.18 -25.07 11.59
CA GLU A 208 -35.11 -25.62 10.59
C GLU A 208 -34.35 -26.36 9.45
N GLN A 209 -33.17 -25.87 9.05
CA GLN A 209 -32.33 -26.59 8.09
C GLN A 209 -31.86 -27.94 8.63
N ALA A 210 -31.48 -28.02 9.91
CA ALA A 210 -31.10 -29.27 10.54
C ALA A 210 -32.26 -30.28 10.58
N VAL A 211 -33.49 -29.83 10.91
CA VAL A 211 -34.70 -30.68 10.85
C VAL A 211 -34.92 -31.23 9.43
N LYS A 212 -34.84 -30.37 8.42
CA LYS A 212 -34.99 -30.79 7.01
C LYS A 212 -33.90 -31.78 6.59
N SER A 213 -32.65 -31.57 7.02
CA SER A 213 -31.57 -32.53 6.74
C SER A 213 -31.85 -33.87 7.41
N ALA A 214 -32.21 -33.87 8.70
CA ALA A 214 -32.54 -35.09 9.45
C ALA A 214 -33.70 -35.88 8.79
N ASP A 215 -34.78 -35.21 8.39
CA ASP A 215 -35.91 -35.83 7.67
C ASP A 215 -35.46 -36.43 6.32
N ASN A 216 -34.65 -35.68 5.56
CA ASN A 216 -34.09 -36.18 4.31
C ASN A 216 -33.28 -37.46 4.54
N TYR A 217 -32.38 -37.47 5.53
CA TYR A 217 -31.55 -38.62 5.87
C TYR A 217 -32.36 -39.87 6.20
N ILE A 218 -33.31 -39.74 7.12
CA ILE A 218 -34.18 -40.84 7.56
C ILE A 218 -35.08 -41.37 6.42
N SER A 219 -35.35 -40.56 5.39
CA SER A 219 -36.13 -40.99 4.23
C SER A 219 -35.38 -41.97 3.31
N TYR A 220 -34.05 -41.94 3.29
CA TYR A 220 -33.26 -42.73 2.34
C TYR A 220 -32.36 -43.79 3.00
N THR A 221 -31.93 -43.59 4.26
CA THR A 221 -31.07 -44.53 5.00
C THR A 221 -31.52 -44.65 6.44
N ALA A 222 -31.36 -45.84 7.03
CA ALA A 222 -31.65 -46.07 8.43
C ALA A 222 -30.52 -45.56 9.32
N PHE A 223 -30.87 -44.78 10.34
CA PHE A 223 -29.95 -44.23 11.32
C PHE A 223 -30.43 -44.50 12.75
N SER A 224 -29.48 -44.65 13.67
CA SER A 224 -29.73 -44.45 15.09
C SER A 224 -29.88 -42.95 15.37
N GLU A 225 -30.50 -42.60 16.50
CA GLU A 225 -30.64 -41.20 16.92
C GLU A 225 -29.27 -40.51 17.04
N SER A 226 -28.33 -41.13 17.76
CA SER A 226 -26.98 -40.57 17.90
C SER A 226 -26.20 -40.55 16.59
N GLY A 227 -26.34 -41.60 15.76
CA GLY A 227 -25.68 -41.66 14.47
C GLY A 227 -26.18 -40.58 13.50
N LEU A 228 -27.47 -40.23 13.56
CA LEU A 228 -28.01 -39.13 12.76
C LEU A 228 -27.48 -37.77 13.24
N ILE A 229 -27.37 -37.57 14.56
CA ILE A 229 -26.75 -36.36 15.12
C ILE A 229 -25.30 -36.24 14.64
N GLU A 230 -24.49 -37.29 14.77
CA GLU A 230 -23.10 -37.31 14.31
C GLU A 230 -22.97 -37.05 12.81
N GLN A 231 -23.92 -37.56 12.01
CA GLN A 231 -23.95 -37.31 10.57
C GLN A 231 -24.21 -35.83 10.25
N LEU A 232 -25.15 -35.18 10.95
CA LEU A 232 -25.42 -33.75 10.78
C LEU A 232 -24.22 -32.91 11.26
N GLU A 233 -23.57 -33.28 12.37
CA GLU A 233 -22.34 -32.62 12.82
C GLU A 233 -21.22 -32.74 11.79
N PHE A 234 -21.08 -33.90 11.15
CA PHE A 234 -20.12 -34.12 10.06
C PHE A 234 -20.42 -33.21 8.86
N GLU A 235 -21.69 -32.93 8.56
CA GLU A 235 -22.11 -31.96 7.55
C GLU A 235 -21.94 -30.50 7.97
N GLY A 236 -21.42 -30.24 9.18
CA GLY A 236 -21.08 -28.91 9.66
C GLY A 236 -22.20 -28.21 10.44
N PHE A 237 -23.28 -28.90 10.79
CA PHE A 237 -24.20 -28.39 11.81
C PHE A 237 -23.49 -28.33 13.16
N SER A 238 -23.81 -27.32 13.98
CA SER A 238 -23.38 -27.35 15.38
C SER A 238 -24.08 -28.48 16.14
N THR A 239 -23.49 -28.96 17.24
CA THR A 239 -24.10 -29.97 18.09
C THR A 239 -25.52 -29.59 18.54
N GLU A 240 -25.75 -28.30 18.82
CA GLU A 240 -27.07 -27.79 19.22
C GLU A 240 -28.08 -27.89 18.07
N GLU A 241 -27.72 -27.45 16.86
CA GLU A 241 -28.57 -27.54 15.67
C GLU A 241 -28.84 -28.99 15.28
N ALA A 242 -27.82 -29.85 15.27
CA ALA A 242 -27.95 -31.26 14.93
C ALA A 242 -28.87 -32.00 15.91
N THR A 243 -28.67 -31.80 17.21
CA THR A 243 -29.53 -32.36 18.27
C THR A 243 -30.96 -31.86 18.10
N TYR A 244 -31.15 -30.55 17.94
CA TYR A 244 -32.47 -29.97 17.71
C TYR A 244 -33.14 -30.56 16.46
N GLY A 245 -32.40 -30.70 15.36
CA GLY A 245 -32.87 -31.29 14.12
C GLY A 245 -33.47 -32.67 14.33
N VAL A 246 -32.70 -33.55 14.98
CA VAL A 246 -33.11 -34.93 15.26
C VAL A 246 -34.24 -35.03 16.28
N GLU A 247 -34.29 -34.15 17.28
CA GLU A 247 -35.37 -34.13 18.27
C GLU A 247 -36.72 -33.63 17.70
N ASN A 248 -36.71 -32.92 16.58
CA ASN A 248 -37.91 -32.29 16.01
C ASN A 248 -38.43 -32.97 14.74
N ILE A 249 -37.86 -34.10 14.31
CA ILE A 249 -38.43 -34.94 13.26
C ILE A 249 -39.43 -35.96 13.84
N THR A 250 -40.36 -36.43 13.01
CA THR A 250 -41.29 -37.51 13.38
C THR A 250 -40.74 -38.85 12.88
N VAL A 251 -40.16 -39.63 13.79
CA VAL A 251 -39.49 -40.89 13.45
C VAL A 251 -39.83 -41.99 14.44
N ASP A 252 -40.00 -43.20 13.93
CA ASP A 252 -40.08 -44.42 14.74
C ASP A 252 -38.69 -45.07 14.82
N TRP A 253 -38.01 -44.88 15.94
CA TRP A 253 -36.64 -45.38 16.14
C TRP A 253 -36.54 -46.90 16.20
N GLN A 254 -37.62 -47.60 16.56
CA GLN A 254 -37.67 -49.06 16.50
C GLN A 254 -37.74 -49.54 15.05
N GLU A 255 -38.52 -48.85 14.21
CA GLU A 255 -38.58 -49.11 12.77
C GLU A 255 -37.23 -48.84 12.10
N GLN A 256 -36.51 -47.78 12.50
CA GLN A 256 -35.16 -47.53 11.98
C GLN A 256 -34.19 -48.67 12.32
N ALA A 257 -34.23 -49.18 13.56
CA ALA A 257 -33.41 -50.32 13.95
C ALA A 257 -33.74 -51.59 13.16
N ALA A 258 -35.02 -51.84 12.88
CA ALA A 258 -35.45 -52.97 12.05
C ALA A 258 -34.96 -52.85 10.59
N LYS A 259 -35.02 -51.63 10.01
CA LYS A 259 -34.46 -51.37 8.68
C LYS A 259 -32.94 -51.57 8.63
N ALA A 260 -32.22 -51.06 9.63
CA ALA A 260 -30.77 -51.26 9.72
C ALA A 260 -30.42 -52.75 9.88
N ALA A 261 -31.16 -53.47 10.73
CA ALA A 261 -31.02 -54.92 10.88
C ALA A 261 -31.20 -55.66 9.55
N GLN A 262 -32.24 -55.31 8.78
CA GLN A 262 -32.50 -55.93 7.48
C GLN A 262 -31.40 -55.61 6.48
N ASN A 263 -30.97 -54.34 6.40
CA ASN A 263 -29.87 -53.93 5.52
C ASN A 263 -28.61 -54.75 5.80
N TYR A 264 -28.27 -54.98 7.06
CA TYR A 264 -27.13 -55.83 7.41
C TYR A 264 -27.27 -57.27 6.90
N LEU A 265 -28.46 -57.86 7.09
CA LEU A 265 -28.73 -59.23 6.65
C LEU A 265 -28.78 -59.40 5.13
N ASP A 266 -29.09 -58.33 4.39
CA ASP A 266 -29.03 -58.33 2.93
C ASP A 266 -27.59 -58.46 2.41
N TYR A 267 -26.59 -58.00 3.18
CA TYR A 267 -25.17 -58.07 2.80
C TYR A 267 -24.40 -59.22 3.46
N THR A 268 -24.71 -59.57 4.71
CA THR A 268 -23.98 -60.62 5.44
C THR A 268 -24.85 -61.28 6.50
N SER A 269 -24.58 -62.55 6.80
CA SER A 269 -25.27 -63.26 7.88
C SER A 269 -24.75 -62.83 9.26
N PHE A 270 -25.66 -62.69 10.20
CA PHE A 270 -25.35 -62.46 11.62
C PHE A 270 -26.00 -63.52 12.52
N SER A 271 -25.39 -63.76 13.68
CA SER A 271 -26.12 -64.35 14.80
C SER A 271 -27.00 -63.27 15.46
N ARG A 272 -28.07 -63.65 16.17
CA ARG A 272 -28.92 -62.70 16.88
C ARG A 272 -28.12 -61.74 17.76
N GLN A 273 -27.25 -62.27 18.62
CA GLN A 273 -26.43 -61.44 19.51
C GLN A 273 -25.46 -60.55 18.73
N GLY A 274 -24.83 -61.09 17.68
CA GLY A 274 -23.90 -60.30 16.86
C GLY A 274 -24.58 -59.13 16.15
N LEU A 275 -25.83 -59.30 15.68
CA LEU A 275 -26.58 -58.20 15.06
C LEU A 275 -26.97 -57.15 16.10
N ILE A 276 -27.42 -57.56 17.28
CA ILE A 276 -27.73 -56.65 18.39
C ILE A 276 -26.48 -55.85 18.78
N ASP A 277 -25.33 -56.49 18.94
CA ASP A 277 -24.07 -55.84 19.29
C ASP A 277 -23.64 -54.83 18.21
N GLN A 278 -23.84 -55.18 16.93
CA GLN A 278 -23.56 -54.28 15.80
C GLN A 278 -24.45 -53.04 15.83
N LEU A 279 -25.75 -53.19 16.03
CA LEU A 279 -26.67 -52.05 16.12
C LEU A 279 -26.37 -51.19 17.35
N ILE A 280 -26.03 -51.78 18.50
CA ILE A 280 -25.59 -51.01 19.67
C ILE A 280 -24.30 -50.24 19.36
N PHE A 281 -23.36 -50.83 18.64
CA PHE A 281 -22.14 -50.14 18.20
C PHE A 281 -22.45 -48.94 17.29
N GLU A 282 -23.48 -49.03 16.45
CA GLU A 282 -23.99 -47.92 15.63
C GLU A 282 -24.85 -46.90 16.40
N GLY A 283 -24.98 -47.06 17.72
CA GLY A 283 -25.66 -46.08 18.58
C GLY A 283 -27.14 -46.35 18.81
N TYR A 284 -27.69 -47.49 18.36
CA TYR A 284 -29.04 -47.88 18.77
C TYR A 284 -29.08 -48.24 20.26
N SER A 285 -30.17 -47.90 20.94
CA SER A 285 -30.40 -48.39 22.30
C SER A 285 -30.49 -49.92 22.31
N THR A 286 -30.17 -50.56 23.44
CA THR A 286 -30.29 -52.02 23.56
C THR A 286 -31.71 -52.50 23.26
N GLU A 287 -32.72 -51.71 23.62
CA GLU A 287 -34.13 -51.99 23.31
C GLU A 287 -34.40 -51.97 21.81
N HIS A 288 -34.01 -50.89 21.11
CA HIS A 288 -34.20 -50.76 19.66
C HIS A 288 -33.41 -51.81 18.88
N ALA A 289 -32.16 -52.09 19.27
CA ALA A 289 -31.32 -53.12 18.64
C ALA A 289 -31.93 -54.52 18.80
N THR A 290 -32.46 -54.83 20.00
CA THR A 290 -33.14 -56.11 20.24
C THR A 290 -34.42 -56.21 19.40
N TYR A 291 -35.23 -55.15 19.36
CA TYR A 291 -36.41 -55.09 18.53
C TYR A 291 -36.08 -55.30 17.04
N GLY A 292 -35.04 -54.64 16.54
CA GLY A 292 -34.61 -54.77 15.14
C GLY A 292 -34.22 -56.21 14.78
N ALA A 293 -33.46 -56.90 15.64
CA ALA A 293 -33.11 -58.30 15.45
C ALA A 293 -34.35 -59.22 15.45
N ASP A 294 -35.32 -58.98 16.34
CA ASP A 294 -36.57 -59.74 16.39
C ASP A 294 -37.41 -59.56 15.11
N GLN A 295 -37.49 -58.33 14.57
CA GLN A 295 -38.26 -58.03 13.35
C GLN A 295 -37.73 -58.75 12.11
N VAL A 296 -36.42 -59.00 12.06
CA VAL A 296 -35.78 -59.71 10.94
C VAL A 296 -35.67 -61.23 11.18
N GLY A 297 -36.30 -61.74 12.25
CA GLY A 297 -36.46 -63.17 12.51
C GLY A 297 -35.28 -63.84 13.24
N LEU A 298 -34.47 -63.06 13.98
CA LEU A 298 -33.33 -63.56 14.76
C LEU A 298 -33.59 -63.67 16.27
#